data_AF-A0A920ELE9-F1
#
_entry.id   AF-A0A920ELE9-F1
#
_cell.length_a   1.000
_cell.length_b   1.000
_cell.length_c   1.000
_cell.angle_alpha   90.00
_cell.angle_beta   90.00
_cell.angle_gamma   90.00
#
_symmetry.space_group_name_H-M   'P 1'
#
loop_
_entity.id
_entity.type
_entity.pdbx_description
1 polymer ?
#
loop_
_entity_poly.entity_id
_entity_poly.type
_entity_poly.pdbx_seq_one_letter_code
_entity_poly.pdbx_strand_id
1 'polypeptide(L)'
;MGTAFTKHHFNKIKRYTNKIIFCFDGDTAGKSAAWKAITNCLTELKDEIQLSLVFLPEGCDPDSYVKTDRENFDNLIDNSMPLSQYIIEYLKSNKDTKTVEGKTSFALEAKKVLNQMPDIMYTDILREEIQEITGNVIPKESQTSNNKEKITSSNKNQEFDIKELTLLSLFIEYPRLVKEFDCKNIISETSLINIYNIIKEEINHNKILQLHIY
;
A
#
# COMPACT_ATOMS: atom_id res chain seq x y z
N MET A 1 -23.02 -26.97 3.02
CA MET A 1 -22.83 -25.65 3.68
C MET A 1 -22.66 -24.61 2.59
N GLY A 2 -23.73 -23.92 2.21
CA GLY A 2 -23.72 -22.89 1.13
C GLY A 2 -23.39 -21.50 1.65
N THR A 3 -22.43 -21.38 2.57
CA THR A 3 -22.05 -20.09 3.15
C THR A 3 -20.79 -19.55 2.47
N ALA A 4 -20.80 -18.24 2.19
CA ALA A 4 -19.67 -17.57 1.57
C ALA A 4 -18.37 -17.79 2.36
N PHE A 5 -17.25 -17.93 1.64
CA PHE A 5 -15.94 -18.11 2.25
C PHE A 5 -15.59 -16.91 3.14
N THR A 6 -15.24 -17.16 4.41
CA THR A 6 -14.97 -16.12 5.41
C THR A 6 -13.50 -16.04 5.77
N LYS A 7 -13.10 -14.90 6.34
CA LYS A 7 -11.77 -14.68 6.94
C LYS A 7 -11.41 -15.75 7.99
N HIS A 8 -12.39 -16.28 8.73
CA HIS A 8 -12.15 -17.35 9.70
C HIS A 8 -11.71 -18.66 9.03
N HIS A 9 -12.29 -18.99 7.88
CA HIS A 9 -11.88 -20.16 7.11
C HIS A 9 -10.45 -19.99 6.60
N PHE A 10 -10.12 -18.82 6.06
CA PHE A 10 -8.76 -18.51 5.62
C PHE A 10 -7.73 -18.64 6.74
N ASN A 11 -8.03 -18.08 7.92
CA ASN A 11 -7.16 -18.14 9.08
C ASN A 11 -6.95 -19.56 9.63
N LYS A 12 -7.89 -20.48 9.39
CA LYS A 12 -7.69 -21.90 9.69
C LYS A 12 -6.80 -22.57 8.67
N ILE A 13 -7.06 -22.37 7.38
CA ILE A 13 -6.32 -23.03 6.29
C ILE A 13 -4.84 -22.65 6.32
N LYS A 14 -4.53 -21.36 6.52
CA LYS A 14 -3.14 -20.87 6.57
C LYS A 14 -2.30 -21.43 7.72
N ARG A 15 -2.89 -22.13 8.68
CA ARG A 15 -2.16 -22.85 9.74
C ARG A 15 -1.61 -24.20 9.27
N TYR A 16 -2.17 -24.75 8.20
CA TYR A 16 -1.81 -26.08 7.69
C TYR A 16 -0.94 -26.01 6.44
N THR A 17 -1.12 -24.98 5.61
CA THR A 17 -0.40 -24.83 4.35
C THR A 17 -0.19 -23.37 4.00
N ASN A 18 0.94 -23.09 3.34
CA ASN A 18 1.24 -21.79 2.75
C ASN A 18 0.76 -21.69 1.29
N LYS A 19 0.51 -22.83 0.63
CA LYS A 19 -0.01 -22.87 -0.75
C LYS A 19 -1.50 -23.19 -0.72
N ILE A 20 -2.32 -22.26 -1.21
CA ILE A 20 -3.78 -22.37 -1.22
C ILE A 20 -4.25 -22.05 -2.65
N ILE A 21 -5.01 -22.98 -3.22
CA ILE A 21 -5.60 -22.83 -4.55
C ILE A 21 -7.11 -22.80 -4.39
N PHE A 22 -7.75 -21.71 -4.80
CA PHE A 22 -9.20 -21.63 -4.84
C PHE A 22 -9.72 -22.13 -6.19
N CYS A 23 -10.66 -23.06 -6.14
CA CYS A 23 -11.37 -23.54 -7.33
C CYS A 23 -12.78 -22.97 -7.32
N PHE A 24 -13.16 -22.30 -8.42
CA PHE A 24 -14.48 -21.71 -8.62
C PHE A 24 -15.08 -22.18 -9.93
N ASP A 25 -16.41 -22.16 -10.00
CA ASP A 25 -17.15 -22.43 -11.22
C ASP A 25 -16.92 -21.30 -12.24
N GLY A 26 -16.91 -21.63 -13.53
CA GLY A 26 -16.61 -20.69 -14.61
C GLY A 26 -17.68 -19.63 -14.88
N ASP A 27 -18.81 -19.72 -14.20
CA ASP A 27 -19.96 -18.86 -14.42
C ASP A 27 -19.76 -17.46 -13.80
N THR A 28 -20.70 -16.56 -14.12
CA THR A 28 -20.66 -15.18 -13.59
C THR A 28 -20.81 -15.15 -12.06
N ALA A 29 -21.55 -16.11 -11.49
CA ALA A 29 -21.71 -16.23 -10.04
C ALA A 29 -20.40 -16.67 -9.37
N GLY A 30 -19.68 -17.62 -9.95
CA GLY A 30 -18.37 -18.11 -9.50
C GLY A 30 -17.32 -17.01 -9.52
N LYS A 31 -17.27 -16.19 -10.57
CA LYS A 31 -16.41 -14.99 -10.63
C LYS A 31 -16.74 -13.98 -9.52
N SER A 32 -18.03 -13.73 -9.25
CA SER A 32 -18.43 -12.85 -8.15
C SER A 32 -18.07 -13.42 -6.78
N ALA A 33 -18.23 -14.74 -6.60
CA ALA A 33 -17.85 -15.44 -5.39
C ALA A 33 -16.34 -15.42 -5.17
N ALA A 34 -15.55 -15.56 -6.24
CA ALA A 34 -14.10 -15.49 -6.22
C ALA A 34 -13.61 -14.14 -5.70
N TRP A 35 -14.14 -13.04 -6.27
CA TRP A 35 -13.79 -11.70 -5.81
C TRP A 35 -14.11 -11.50 -4.32
N LYS A 36 -15.30 -11.92 -3.88
CA LYS A 36 -15.68 -11.85 -2.46
C LYS A 36 -14.74 -12.65 -1.57
N ALA A 37 -14.40 -13.88 -1.96
CA ALA A 37 -13.48 -14.72 -1.20
C ALA A 37 -12.11 -14.07 -1.06
N ILE A 38 -11.58 -13.48 -2.14
CA ILE A 38 -10.29 -12.77 -2.12
C ILE A 38 -10.35 -11.56 -1.19
N THR A 39 -11.35 -10.68 -1.34
CA THR A 39 -11.47 -9.48 -0.50
C THR A 39 -11.51 -9.82 0.99
N ASN A 40 -12.10 -10.96 1.38
CA ASN A 40 -12.12 -11.45 2.75
C ASN A 40 -10.74 -11.92 3.26
N CYS A 41 -9.84 -12.32 2.36
CA CYS A 41 -8.49 -12.78 2.69
C CYS A 41 -7.44 -11.67 2.72
N LEU A 42 -7.62 -10.59 1.95
CA LEU A 42 -6.60 -9.56 1.72
C LEU A 42 -5.94 -9.05 3.01
N THR A 43 -6.75 -8.78 4.04
CA THR A 43 -6.28 -8.26 5.34
C THR A 43 -5.39 -9.22 6.13
N GLU A 44 -5.39 -10.51 5.80
CA GLU A 44 -4.72 -11.58 6.56
C GLU A 44 -3.55 -12.21 5.80
N LEU A 45 -3.19 -11.63 4.66
CA LEU A 45 -2.08 -12.05 3.83
C LEU A 45 -0.74 -11.94 4.55
N LYS A 46 0.19 -12.80 4.15
CA LYS A 46 1.59 -12.80 4.59
C LYS A 46 2.45 -13.11 3.38
N ASP A 47 3.71 -12.66 3.39
CA ASP A 47 4.64 -12.85 2.27
C ASP A 47 4.88 -14.32 1.92
N GLU A 48 4.77 -15.22 2.90
CA GLU A 48 4.99 -16.66 2.72
C GLU A 48 3.80 -17.38 2.06
N ILE A 49 2.61 -16.75 2.04
CA ILE A 49 1.39 -17.40 1.56
C ILE A 49 1.28 -17.21 0.04
N GLN A 50 1.21 -18.32 -0.66
CA GLN A 50 0.94 -18.38 -2.10
C GLN A 50 -0.55 -18.66 -2.32
N LEU A 51 -1.22 -17.71 -2.95
CA LEU A 51 -2.61 -17.83 -3.36
C LEU A 51 -2.72 -17.90 -4.88
N SER A 52 -3.46 -18.90 -5.36
CA SER A 52 -3.81 -19.04 -6.77
C SER A 52 -5.30 -19.37 -6.95
N LEU A 53 -5.80 -19.15 -8.15
CA LEU A 53 -7.20 -19.36 -8.53
C LEU A 53 -7.30 -20.23 -9.78
N VAL A 54 -8.30 -21.10 -9.80
CA VAL A 54 -8.68 -21.91 -10.95
C VAL A 54 -10.16 -21.68 -11.21
N PHE A 55 -10.49 -21.38 -12.47
CA PHE A 55 -11.87 -21.29 -12.94
C PHE A 55 -12.13 -22.48 -13.86
N LEU A 56 -13.16 -23.26 -13.53
CA LEU A 56 -13.59 -24.39 -14.34
C LEU A 56 -14.34 -23.94 -15.59
N PRO A 57 -14.48 -24.80 -16.62
CA PRO A 57 -15.38 -24.54 -17.73
C PRO A 57 -16.83 -24.32 -17.29
N GLU A 58 -17.61 -23.58 -18.09
CA GLU A 58 -19.02 -23.29 -17.76
C GLU A 58 -19.84 -24.58 -17.55
N GLY A 59 -20.64 -24.60 -16.48
CA GLY A 59 -21.52 -25.71 -16.15
C GLY A 59 -20.82 -26.94 -15.54
N CYS A 60 -19.53 -26.84 -15.22
CA CYS A 60 -18.78 -27.90 -14.54
C CYS A 60 -18.52 -27.56 -13.08
N ASP A 61 -18.93 -28.46 -12.18
CA ASP A 61 -18.57 -28.43 -10.76
C ASP A 61 -17.25 -29.20 -10.53
N PRO A 62 -16.45 -28.86 -9.51
CA PRO A 62 -15.18 -29.53 -9.25
C PRO A 62 -15.31 -31.03 -9.00
N ASP A 63 -16.37 -31.48 -8.32
CA ASP A 63 -16.60 -32.91 -8.08
C ASP A 63 -16.91 -33.68 -9.38
N SER A 64 -17.72 -33.10 -10.25
CA SER A 64 -18.08 -33.70 -11.55
C SER A 64 -16.90 -33.68 -12.53
N TYR A 65 -16.14 -32.59 -12.53
CA TYR A 65 -15.01 -32.40 -13.43
C TYR A 65 -13.85 -33.37 -13.11
N VAL A 66 -13.49 -33.51 -11.82
CA VAL A 66 -12.45 -34.46 -11.38
C VAL A 66 -12.80 -35.91 -11.72
N LYS A 67 -14.08 -36.28 -11.66
CA LYS A 67 -14.55 -37.64 -12.01
C LYS A 67 -14.48 -37.93 -13.51
N THR A 68 -14.70 -36.90 -14.33
CA THR A 68 -14.78 -37.05 -15.78
C THR A 68 -13.40 -36.93 -16.43
N ASP A 69 -12.57 -36.01 -15.95
CA ASP A 69 -11.31 -35.66 -16.57
C ASP A 69 -10.27 -35.18 -15.56
N ARG A 70 -9.67 -36.16 -14.87
CA ARG A 70 -8.69 -35.91 -13.82
C ARG A 70 -7.39 -35.29 -14.34
N GLU A 71 -6.92 -35.74 -15.49
CA GLU A 71 -5.67 -35.24 -16.07
C GLU A 71 -5.78 -33.75 -16.43
N ASN A 72 -6.90 -33.33 -17.02
CA ASN A 72 -7.11 -31.91 -17.29
C ASN A 72 -7.33 -31.10 -16.01
N PHE A 73 -7.94 -31.67 -14.97
CA PHE A 73 -8.04 -30.99 -13.68
C PHE A 73 -6.67 -30.74 -13.04
N ASP A 74 -5.78 -31.73 -13.06
CA ASP A 74 -4.41 -31.58 -12.54
C ASP A 74 -3.64 -30.52 -13.37
N ASN A 75 -3.79 -30.51 -14.69
CA ASN A 75 -3.23 -29.47 -15.56
C ASN A 75 -3.78 -28.06 -15.22
N LEU A 76 -5.07 -27.92 -14.89
CA LEU A 76 -5.67 -26.65 -14.49
C LEU A 76 -5.11 -26.15 -13.15
N ILE A 77 -4.86 -27.07 -12.21
CA ILE A 77 -4.23 -26.74 -10.93
C ILE A 77 -2.79 -26.27 -11.13
N ASP A 78 -2.03 -26.95 -11.98
CA ASP A 78 -0.64 -26.61 -12.26
C ASP A 78 -0.52 -25.26 -12.98
N ASN A 79 -1.48 -24.93 -13.86
CA ASN A 79 -1.59 -23.64 -14.52
C ASN A 79 -2.50 -22.65 -13.77
N SER A 80 -2.66 -22.82 -12.45
CA SER A 80 -3.51 -21.95 -11.65
C SER A 80 -3.02 -20.50 -11.69
N MET A 81 -3.99 -19.60 -11.83
CA MET A 81 -3.76 -18.18 -11.97
C MET A 81 -3.29 -17.57 -10.64
N PRO A 82 -2.12 -16.92 -10.57
CA PRO A 82 -1.68 -16.25 -9.36
C PRO A 82 -2.63 -15.14 -8.91
N LEU A 83 -2.71 -14.89 -7.60
CA LEU A 83 -3.56 -13.84 -7.04
C LEU A 83 -3.28 -12.45 -7.63
N SER A 84 -2.00 -12.09 -7.80
CA SER A 84 -1.60 -10.77 -8.34
C SER A 84 -2.21 -10.53 -9.72
N GLN A 85 -2.01 -11.50 -10.62
CA GLN A 85 -2.57 -11.47 -11.96
C GLN A 85 -4.10 -11.38 -11.93
N TYR A 86 -4.75 -12.17 -11.07
CA TYR A 86 -6.21 -12.15 -10.97
C TYR A 86 -6.75 -10.79 -10.52
N ILE A 87 -6.12 -10.16 -9.51
CA ILE A 87 -6.51 -8.82 -9.04
C ILE A 87 -6.40 -7.82 -10.20
N ILE A 88 -5.30 -7.84 -10.94
CA ILE A 88 -5.06 -6.92 -12.06
C ILE A 88 -6.09 -7.14 -13.18
N GLU A 89 -6.33 -8.38 -13.59
CA GLU A 89 -7.30 -8.71 -14.64
C GLU A 89 -8.73 -8.35 -14.22
N TYR A 90 -9.10 -8.64 -12.97
CA TYR A 90 -10.40 -8.28 -12.44
C TYR A 90 -10.60 -6.75 -12.44
N LEU A 91 -9.61 -5.98 -11.99
CA LEU A 91 -9.68 -4.52 -11.97
C LEU A 91 -9.68 -3.89 -13.38
N LYS A 92 -9.05 -4.56 -14.36
CA LYS A 92 -9.10 -4.20 -15.79
C LYS A 92 -10.44 -4.56 -16.42
N SER A 93 -11.11 -5.60 -15.93
CA SER A 93 -12.40 -6.04 -16.46
C SER A 93 -13.41 -4.89 -16.32
N ASN A 94 -14.06 -4.54 -17.44
CA ASN A 94 -15.00 -3.41 -17.57
C ASN A 94 -14.40 -1.99 -17.62
N LYS A 95 -13.08 -1.83 -17.84
CA LYS A 95 -12.45 -0.51 -18.00
C LYS A 95 -11.58 -0.42 -19.25
N ASP A 96 -11.70 0.68 -19.99
CA ASP A 96 -10.77 0.99 -21.07
C ASP A 96 -9.51 1.64 -20.52
N THR A 97 -8.48 0.84 -20.26
CA THR A 97 -7.18 1.33 -19.77
C THR A 97 -6.41 2.18 -20.79
N LYS A 98 -6.95 2.39 -22.00
CA LYS A 98 -6.38 3.32 -22.99
C LYS A 98 -6.81 4.76 -22.75
N THR A 99 -7.95 5.00 -22.10
CA THR A 99 -8.42 6.36 -21.81
C THR A 99 -7.92 6.84 -20.46
N VAL A 100 -7.83 8.17 -20.30
CA VAL A 100 -7.45 8.77 -19.01
C VAL A 100 -8.51 8.48 -17.96
N GLU A 101 -9.80 8.49 -18.31
CA GLU A 101 -10.87 8.15 -17.36
C GLU A 101 -10.77 6.69 -16.89
N GLY A 102 -10.50 5.76 -17.82
CA GLY A 102 -10.39 4.34 -17.50
C GLY A 102 -9.15 4.03 -16.65
N LYS A 103 -8.00 4.65 -16.95
CA LYS A 103 -6.81 4.58 -16.08
C LYS A 103 -7.07 5.14 -14.69
N THR A 104 -7.78 6.26 -14.59
CA THR A 104 -8.13 6.89 -13.31
C THR A 104 -9.06 5.99 -12.48
N SER A 105 -10.09 5.42 -13.11
CA SER A 105 -11.01 4.48 -12.46
C SER A 105 -10.33 3.18 -12.04
N PHE A 106 -9.40 2.67 -12.85
CA PHE A 106 -8.56 1.53 -12.50
C PHE A 106 -7.69 1.85 -11.27
N ALA A 107 -6.96 2.97 -11.29
CA ALA A 107 -6.09 3.39 -10.20
C ALA A 107 -6.84 3.58 -8.87
N LEU A 108 -8.03 4.19 -8.91
CA LEU A 108 -8.86 4.40 -7.72
C LEU A 108 -9.32 3.09 -7.08
N GLU A 109 -9.73 2.11 -7.88
CA GLU A 109 -10.13 0.79 -7.34
C GLU A 109 -8.92 -0.03 -6.89
N ALA A 110 -7.84 -0.01 -7.64
CA ALA A 110 -6.59 -0.64 -7.25
C ALA A 110 -6.10 -0.11 -5.90
N LYS A 111 -6.15 1.22 -5.71
CA LYS A 111 -5.82 1.86 -4.44
C LYS A 111 -6.71 1.35 -3.29
N LYS A 112 -8.02 1.21 -3.50
CA LYS A 112 -8.93 0.66 -2.47
C LYS A 112 -8.55 -0.76 -2.06
N VAL A 113 -8.17 -1.61 -3.01
CA VAL A 113 -7.75 -2.99 -2.77
C VAL A 113 -6.41 -3.03 -2.02
N LEU A 114 -5.42 -2.28 -2.50
CA LEU A 114 -4.09 -2.20 -1.87
C LEU A 114 -4.16 -1.68 -0.43
N ASN A 115 -5.05 -0.74 -0.14
CA ASN A 115 -5.23 -0.20 1.21
C ASN A 115 -5.83 -1.21 2.21
N GLN A 116 -6.47 -2.27 1.73
CA GLN A 116 -6.97 -3.37 2.57
C GLN A 116 -5.91 -4.41 2.87
N MET A 117 -4.82 -4.43 2.10
CA MET A 117 -3.73 -5.38 2.25
C MET A 117 -2.77 -4.91 3.35
N PRO A 118 -2.13 -5.85 4.08
CA PRO A 118 -1.11 -5.49 5.05
C PRO A 118 0.13 -4.90 4.36
N ASP A 119 0.91 -4.12 5.10
CA ASP A 119 2.18 -3.56 4.64
C ASP A 119 3.26 -4.66 4.66
N ILE A 120 3.32 -5.41 3.56
CA ILE A 120 4.20 -6.57 3.34
C ILE A 120 4.86 -6.46 1.96
N MET A 121 5.94 -7.21 1.72
CA MET A 121 6.68 -7.16 0.45
C MET A 121 5.81 -7.48 -0.75
N TYR A 122 4.89 -8.44 -0.62
CA TYR A 122 3.93 -8.77 -1.67
C TYR A 122 3.07 -7.57 -2.10
N THR A 123 2.58 -6.78 -1.13
CA THR A 123 1.76 -5.59 -1.40
C THR A 123 2.58 -4.50 -2.11
N ASP A 124 3.87 -4.40 -1.78
CA ASP A 124 4.78 -3.44 -2.39
C ASP A 124 5.07 -3.78 -3.85
N ILE A 125 5.38 -5.04 -4.15
CA ILE A 125 5.59 -5.52 -5.51
C ILE A 125 4.31 -5.38 -6.35
N LEU A 126 3.15 -5.76 -5.80
CA LEU A 126 1.88 -5.61 -6.51
C LEU A 126 1.56 -4.15 -6.80
N ARG A 127 1.92 -3.22 -5.90
CA ARG A 127 1.73 -1.79 -6.12
C ARG A 127 2.59 -1.28 -7.27
N GLU A 128 3.84 -1.72 -7.36
CA GLU A 128 4.75 -1.38 -8.47
C GLU A 128 4.19 -1.86 -9.81
N GLU A 129 3.72 -3.11 -9.88
CA GLU A 129 3.11 -3.66 -11.09
C GLU A 129 1.86 -2.87 -11.55
N ILE A 130 1.04 -2.41 -10.61
CA ILE A 130 -0.13 -1.57 -10.91
C ILE A 130 0.29 -0.15 -11.32
N GLN A 131 1.37 0.40 -10.75
CA GLN A 131 1.93 1.69 -11.14
C GLN A 131 2.42 1.69 -12.59
N GLU A 132 3.10 0.63 -13.03
CA GLU A 132 3.53 0.48 -14.43
C GLU A 132 2.35 0.55 -15.40
N ILE A 133 1.23 -0.10 -15.06
CA ILE A 133 0.01 -0.10 -15.89
C ILE A 133 -0.62 1.30 -15.96
N THR A 134 -0.54 2.07 -14.87
CA THR A 134 -1.17 3.40 -14.77
C THR A 134 -0.28 4.57 -15.19
N GLY A 135 1.04 4.36 -15.26
CA GLY A 135 2.02 5.41 -15.50
C GLY A 135 2.37 6.21 -14.23
N ASN A 136 2.60 5.53 -13.10
CA ASN A 136 3.04 6.10 -11.80
C ASN A 136 2.03 7.00 -11.04
N VAL A 137 0.73 6.75 -11.17
CA VAL A 137 -0.31 7.61 -10.54
C VAL A 137 -0.69 7.17 -9.11
N ILE A 138 -0.19 6.03 -8.62
CA ILE A 138 -0.58 5.47 -7.31
C ILE A 138 0.57 5.61 -6.30
N PRO A 139 0.75 6.74 -5.62
CA PRO A 139 1.71 6.84 -4.53
C PRO A 139 1.30 5.94 -3.34
N LYS A 140 2.29 5.42 -2.61
CA LYS A 140 2.07 4.75 -1.31
C LYS A 140 1.35 5.75 -0.40
N GLU A 141 0.19 5.38 0.16
CA GLU A 141 -0.38 6.15 1.28
C GLU A 141 0.55 5.96 2.48
N SER A 142 1.52 6.85 2.62
CA SER A 142 2.20 7.08 3.89
C SER A 142 1.13 7.35 4.94
N GLN A 143 1.09 6.49 5.96
CA GLN A 143 0.20 6.58 7.10
C GLN A 143 0.10 8.02 7.62
N THR A 144 -1.01 8.69 7.36
CA THR A 144 -1.42 9.88 8.12
C THR A 144 -2.93 9.91 8.17
N SER A 145 -3.48 9.22 9.17
CA SER A 145 -4.75 9.58 9.81
C SER A 145 -4.94 8.73 11.07
N ASN A 146 -4.64 9.29 12.24
CA ASN A 146 -5.60 9.46 13.34
C ASN A 146 -4.89 9.92 14.62
N ASN A 147 -4.76 11.24 14.78
CA ASN A 147 -5.07 11.87 16.05
C ASN A 147 -5.89 13.12 15.74
N LYS A 148 -7.22 12.95 15.79
CA LYS A 148 -8.17 14.05 15.90
C LYS A 148 -8.11 14.56 17.34
N GLU A 149 -7.24 15.54 17.58
CA GLU A 149 -7.59 16.59 18.54
C GLU A 149 -7.67 17.91 17.79
N LYS A 150 -8.80 18.58 18.04
CA LYS A 150 -9.16 19.89 17.51
C LYS A 150 -8.04 20.89 17.78
N ILE A 151 -7.31 21.30 16.75
CA ILE A 151 -6.81 22.67 16.67
C ILE A 151 -7.22 23.22 15.31
N THR A 152 -8.22 24.07 15.37
CA THR A 152 -8.77 24.89 14.31
C THR A 152 -7.67 25.70 13.63
N SER A 153 -7.87 25.95 12.33
CA SER A 153 -7.26 26.95 11.44
C SER A 153 -5.93 26.61 10.70
N SER A 154 -6.08 26.48 9.38
CA SER A 154 -5.15 26.91 8.32
C SER A 154 -3.95 26.02 7.95
N ASN A 155 -4.21 24.87 7.30
CA ASN A 155 -3.20 24.23 6.43
C ASN A 155 -3.34 24.76 5.00
N LYS A 156 -2.69 25.89 4.72
CA LYS A 156 -2.11 26.14 3.38
C LYS A 156 -0.99 25.10 3.22
N ASN A 157 -0.80 24.58 2.01
CA ASN A 157 0.43 23.89 1.63
C ASN A 157 1.60 24.85 1.90
N GLN A 158 2.25 24.76 3.06
CA GLN A 158 3.47 25.50 3.33
C GLN A 158 4.62 24.71 2.75
N GLU A 159 4.86 24.98 1.48
CA GLU A 159 6.13 24.74 0.82
C GLU A 159 7.17 25.57 1.61
N PHE A 160 7.91 24.94 2.51
CA PHE A 160 8.96 25.61 3.27
C PHE A 160 10.06 26.06 2.32
N ASP A 161 10.50 27.31 2.41
CA ASP A 161 11.59 27.81 1.57
C ASP A 161 12.85 26.97 1.82
N ILE A 162 13.34 26.32 0.76
CA ILE A 162 14.54 25.46 0.79
C ILE A 162 15.72 26.21 1.40
N LYS A 163 15.80 27.53 1.23
CA LYS A 163 16.87 28.37 1.79
C LYS A 163 16.79 28.44 3.31
N GLU A 164 15.60 28.54 3.89
CA GLU A 164 15.40 28.60 5.34
C GLU A 164 15.71 27.24 5.99
N LEU A 165 15.31 26.13 5.35
CA LEU A 165 15.67 24.78 5.79
C LEU A 165 17.18 24.51 5.70
N THR A 166 17.82 24.98 4.62
CA THR A 166 19.28 24.87 4.46
C THR A 166 20.00 25.65 5.56
N LEU A 167 19.53 26.86 5.87
CA LEU A 167 20.08 27.69 6.95
C LEU A 167 19.94 26.99 8.31
N LEU A 168 18.77 26.39 8.59
CA LEU A 168 18.55 25.65 9.82
C LEU A 168 19.44 24.41 9.92
N SER A 169 19.62 23.68 8.82
CA SER A 169 20.54 22.54 8.76
C SER A 169 21.98 22.95 9.03
N LEU A 170 22.41 24.10 8.49
CA LEU A 170 23.74 24.66 8.72
C LEU A 170 23.94 25.05 10.19
N PHE A 171 22.88 25.50 10.89
CA PHE A 171 22.94 25.82 12.31
C PHE A 171 22.97 24.60 13.22
N ILE A 172 22.38 23.48 12.79
CA ILE A 172 22.53 22.19 13.48
C ILE A 172 23.95 21.65 13.28
N GLU A 173 24.49 21.75 12.06
CA GLU A 173 25.81 21.22 11.71
C GLU A 173 26.97 22.10 12.24
N TYR A 174 26.77 23.43 12.29
CA TYR A 174 27.74 24.40 12.79
C TYR A 174 27.11 25.35 13.83
N PRO A 175 26.89 24.87 15.07
CA PRO A 175 26.20 25.62 16.13
C PRO A 175 26.83 26.97 16.50
N ARG A 176 28.12 27.17 16.19
CA ARG A 176 28.82 28.44 16.45
C ARG A 176 28.23 29.59 15.64
N LEU A 177 27.73 29.33 14.43
CA LEU A 177 27.19 30.35 13.53
C LEU A 177 25.93 31.03 14.08
N VAL A 178 25.19 30.34 14.96
CA VAL A 178 23.96 30.86 15.61
C VAL A 178 24.26 32.05 16.53
N LYS A 179 25.50 32.17 17.05
CA LYS A 179 25.92 33.30 17.89
C LYS A 179 26.37 34.50 17.08
N GLU A 180 26.82 34.30 15.85
CA GLU A 180 27.35 35.35 14.98
C GLU A 180 26.27 35.97 14.08
N PHE A 181 25.21 35.22 13.75
CA PHE A 181 24.14 35.68 12.85
C PHE A 181 22.78 35.65 13.53
N ASP A 182 22.09 36.80 13.61
CA ASP A 182 20.70 36.85 14.06
C ASP A 182 19.73 36.71 12.88
N CYS A 183 19.32 35.48 12.60
CA CYS A 183 18.49 35.16 11.45
C CYS A 183 16.98 35.26 11.72
N LYS A 184 16.58 35.82 12.87
CA LYS A 184 15.17 35.98 13.26
C LYS A 184 14.35 36.80 12.26
N ASN A 185 15.01 37.67 11.49
CA ASN A 185 14.38 38.50 10.45
C ASN A 185 14.48 37.90 9.04
N ILE A 186 15.23 36.80 8.87
CA ILE A 186 15.45 36.13 7.57
C ILE A 186 14.45 34.98 7.40
N ILE A 187 14.13 34.29 8.50
CA ILE A 187 13.16 33.22 8.52
C ILE A 187 11.76 33.85 8.49
N SER A 188 11.06 33.70 7.37
CA SER A 188 9.73 34.25 7.16
C SER A 188 8.63 33.40 7.84
N GLU A 189 8.92 32.11 8.03
CA GLU A 189 7.95 31.14 8.47
C GLU A 189 7.96 30.98 10.00
N THR A 190 6.80 31.15 10.64
CA THR A 190 6.68 31.23 12.11
C THR A 190 7.10 29.94 12.81
N SER A 191 6.93 28.80 12.15
CA SER A 191 7.32 27.48 12.67
C SER A 191 8.84 27.35 12.70
N LEU A 192 9.53 27.75 11.64
CA LEU A 192 11.00 27.76 11.57
C LEU A 192 11.63 28.76 12.56
N ILE A 193 10.98 29.89 12.84
CA ILE A 193 11.42 30.83 13.90
C ILE A 193 11.41 30.14 15.27
N ASN A 194 10.40 29.33 15.58
CA ASN A 194 10.33 28.59 16.84
C ASN A 194 11.45 27.56 16.95
N ILE A 195 11.74 26.82 15.86
CA ILE A 195 12.84 25.86 15.86
C ILE A 195 14.19 26.58 16.02
N TYR A 196 14.41 27.71 15.35
CA TYR A 196 15.60 28.54 15.56
C TYR A 196 15.73 29.01 17.01
N ASN A 197 14.64 29.46 17.65
CA ASN A 197 14.67 29.87 19.05
C ASN A 197 15.00 28.71 19.99
N ILE A 198 14.47 27.51 19.74
CA ILE A 198 14.80 26.30 20.50
C ILE A 198 16.28 25.94 20.34
N ILE A 199 16.80 25.94 19.11
CA ILE A 199 18.21 25.70 18.82
C ILE A 199 19.09 26.73 19.54
N LYS A 200 18.69 28.01 19.53
CA LYS A 200 19.41 29.09 20.21
C LYS A 200 19.37 28.95 21.74
N GLU A 201 18.24 28.53 22.31
CA GLU A 201 18.12 28.28 23.75
C GLU A 201 18.97 27.08 24.19
N GLU A 202 18.95 25.98 23.43
CA GLU A 202 19.77 24.80 23.68
C GLU A 202 21.26 25.11 23.57
N ILE A 203 21.70 25.85 22.54
CA ILE A 203 23.12 26.26 22.41
C ILE A 203 23.57 27.21 23.54
N ASN A 204 22.64 27.93 24.16
CA ASN A 204 22.93 28.82 25.29
C ASN A 204 22.88 28.10 26.65
N HIS A 205 22.02 27.08 26.81
CA HIS A 205 21.91 26.28 28.04
C HIS A 205 22.92 25.14 28.10
N ASN A 206 23.22 24.49 26.97
CA ASN A 206 24.19 23.41 26.88
C ASN A 206 25.56 23.94 26.44
N LYS A 207 26.54 23.86 27.36
CA LYS A 207 27.98 23.97 27.07
C LYS A 207 28.51 22.80 26.20
N ILE A 208 27.64 21.98 25.62
CA ILE A 208 27.95 20.67 25.05
C ILE A 208 27.43 20.59 23.62
N LEU A 209 28.25 21.04 22.68
CA LEU A 209 28.50 20.36 21.42
C LEU A 209 29.99 20.52 21.11
N GLN A 210 30.84 20.06 22.04
CA GLN A 210 32.11 19.42 21.66
C GLN A 210 31.79 17.96 21.29
N LEU A 211 31.03 17.75 20.24
CA LEU A 211 31.04 16.45 19.56
C LEU A 211 32.04 16.59 18.43
N HIS A 212 33.19 15.94 18.66
CA HIS A 212 34.27 15.77 17.71
C HIS A 212 33.73 15.30 16.36
N ILE A 213 34.01 16.07 15.32
CA ILE A 213 34.22 15.51 13.99
C ILE A 213 35.71 15.77 13.71
N TYR A 214 36.50 14.70 13.82
CA TYR A 214 37.76 14.57 13.10
C TYR A 214 37.44 14.21 11.64
#